data_AF-A0A8C7IDE9-F1
#
_entry.id   AF-A0A8C7IDE9-F1
#
_cell.length_a   1.000
_cell.length_b   1.000
_cell.length_c   1.000
_cell.angle_alpha   90.00
_cell.angle_beta   90.00
_cell.angle_gamma   90.00
#
_symmetry.space_group_name_H-M   'P 1'
#
loop_
_entity.id
_entity.type
_entity.pdbx_description
1 polymer ?
#
loop_
_entity_poly.entity_id
_entity_poly.type
_entity_poly.pdbx_seq_one_letter_code
_entity_poly.pdbx_strand_id
1 'polypeptide(L)'
;MLSVSLYFLPLLRGSRFGRPWPRHGLKLLFWFANDYIVFDNDNQMFANYDPEEGDFGFHHFRNRRECENNVCKRLLPDDGYPFYEVGNLHLTASHSMPNYVRKYNTGDIDTSNMDRLIISMRPDMTVDKVYVTQHEDLRSFDPVNTYCISRGLLMIICGHPFADMSFRNFLEQAGYSTYEPMRYIDQCSSFWESYCTIL
;
A
#
# COMPACT_ATOMS: atom_id res chain seq x y z
N MET A 1 12.97 3.33 17.10
CA MET A 1 13.47 3.52 15.73
C MET A 1 12.54 4.52 15.08
N LEU A 2 13.04 5.66 14.59
CA LEU A 2 12.21 6.60 13.85
C LEU A 2 11.94 5.96 12.48
N SER A 3 10.67 5.75 12.12
CA SER A 3 10.32 5.34 10.76
C SER A 3 10.69 6.48 9.80
N VAL A 4 11.43 6.20 8.75
CA VAL A 4 11.73 7.18 7.70
C VAL A 4 10.45 7.48 6.93
N SER A 5 10.09 8.76 6.81
CA SER A 5 8.85 9.18 6.15
C SER A 5 9.08 9.54 4.67
N LEU A 6 8.26 8.99 3.78
CA LEU A 6 8.23 9.33 2.35
C LEU A 6 7.12 10.36 2.12
N TYR A 7 7.50 11.55 1.67
CA TYR A 7 6.56 12.68 1.56
C TYR A 7 6.30 13.18 0.14
N PHE A 8 6.98 12.63 -0.87
CA PHE A 8 6.79 12.96 -2.28
C PHE A 8 7.31 11.82 -3.20
N LEU A 9 6.90 11.84 -4.47
CA LEU A 9 7.14 10.75 -5.43
C LEU A 9 8.63 10.38 -5.64
N PRO A 10 9.57 11.32 -5.81
CA PRO A 10 11.00 11.00 -5.87
C PRO A 10 11.55 10.19 -4.69
N LEU A 11 11.06 10.41 -3.46
CA LEU A 11 11.46 9.57 -2.32
C LEU A 11 10.85 8.18 -2.41
N LEU A 12 9.59 8.06 -2.80
CA LEU A 12 8.97 6.76 -3.06
C LEU A 12 9.76 5.99 -4.14
N ARG A 13 10.11 6.65 -5.25
CA ARG A 13 10.96 6.09 -6.29
C ARG A 13 12.33 5.67 -5.77
N GLY A 14 12.95 6.50 -4.92
CA GLY A 14 14.25 6.23 -4.28
C GLY A 14 14.22 5.05 -3.31
N SER A 15 13.10 4.82 -2.61
CA SER A 15 12.91 3.70 -1.69
C SER A 15 12.88 2.33 -2.38
N ARG A 16 12.62 2.31 -3.70
CA ARG A 16 12.43 1.09 -4.51
C ARG A 16 11.26 0.20 -4.07
N PHE A 17 10.37 0.68 -3.21
CA PHE A 17 9.15 -0.04 -2.85
C PHE A 17 8.33 -0.44 -4.08
N GLY A 18 7.80 -1.67 -4.10
CA GLY A 18 7.05 -2.21 -5.24
C GLY A 18 7.85 -2.33 -6.53
N ARG A 19 9.19 -2.34 -6.46
CA ARG A 19 10.10 -2.43 -7.61
C ARG A 19 11.24 -3.42 -7.36
N PRO A 20 11.77 -4.07 -8.41
CA PRO A 20 11.38 -3.99 -9.82
C PRO A 20 10.09 -4.78 -10.14
N TRP A 21 9.62 -4.71 -11.38
CA TRP A 21 8.62 -5.67 -11.90
C TRP A 21 9.08 -7.11 -11.59
N PRO A 22 8.18 -8.05 -11.20
CA PRO A 22 6.71 -7.99 -11.24
C PRO A 22 6.03 -7.53 -9.94
N ARG A 23 6.77 -6.96 -8.99
CA ARG A 23 6.29 -6.56 -7.66
C ARG A 23 5.01 -5.71 -7.70
N HIS A 24 4.02 -6.06 -6.88
CA HIS A 24 2.72 -5.38 -6.89
C HIS A 24 2.65 -4.15 -5.97
N GLY A 25 3.67 -3.86 -5.15
CA GLY A 25 3.59 -2.86 -4.08
C GLY A 25 3.11 -1.47 -4.51
N LEU A 26 3.57 -0.96 -5.65
CA LEU A 26 3.11 0.34 -6.15
C LEU A 26 1.63 0.30 -6.54
N LYS A 27 1.18 -0.79 -7.15
CA LYS A 27 -0.23 -0.96 -7.50
C LYS A 27 -1.12 -1.07 -6.26
N LEU A 28 -0.62 -1.75 -5.24
CA LEU A 28 -1.27 -1.85 -3.94
C LEU A 28 -1.39 -0.48 -3.27
N LEU A 29 -0.34 0.34 -3.28
CA LEU A 29 -0.36 1.70 -2.74
C LEU A 29 -1.32 2.62 -3.51
N PHE A 30 -1.37 2.49 -4.84
CA PHE A 30 -2.30 3.23 -5.67
C PHE A 30 -3.75 2.90 -5.35
N TRP A 31 -4.09 1.60 -5.31
CA TRP A 31 -5.41 1.12 -4.89
C TRP A 31 -5.78 1.63 -3.49
N PHE A 32 -4.84 1.53 -2.55
CA PHE A 32 -5.10 1.97 -1.19
C PHE A 32 -5.48 3.45 -1.13
N ALA A 33 -4.72 4.30 -1.83
CA ALA A 33 -4.95 5.74 -1.84
C ALA A 33 -6.23 6.16 -2.60
N ASN A 34 -6.63 5.43 -3.64
CA ASN A 34 -7.74 5.82 -4.52
C ASN A 34 -9.07 5.15 -4.17
N ASP A 35 -9.04 3.93 -3.65
CA ASP A 35 -10.24 3.09 -3.49
C ASP A 35 -10.53 2.74 -2.02
N TYR A 36 -9.48 2.52 -1.21
CA TYR A 36 -9.66 2.05 0.17
C TYR A 36 -9.88 3.19 1.18
N ILE A 37 -9.23 4.34 0.98
CA ILE A 37 -9.39 5.51 1.84
C ILE A 37 -10.12 6.66 1.13
N VAL A 38 -10.74 7.52 1.92
CA VAL A 38 -11.26 8.83 1.50
C VAL A 38 -10.67 9.93 2.38
N PHE A 39 -10.59 11.13 1.83
CA PHE A 39 -10.18 12.33 2.56
C PHE A 39 -11.41 13.18 2.89
N ASP A 40 -11.54 13.62 4.13
CA ASP A 40 -12.54 14.61 4.51
C ASP A 40 -12.08 16.05 4.18
N ASN A 41 -12.91 17.04 4.53
CA ASN A 41 -12.62 18.45 4.30
C ASN A 41 -11.39 18.97 5.09
N ASP A 42 -11.01 18.29 6.17
CA ASP A 42 -9.82 18.58 6.97
C ASP A 42 -8.59 17.77 6.51
N ASN A 43 -8.72 17.08 5.38
CA ASN A 43 -7.77 16.13 4.81
C ASN A 43 -7.43 14.97 5.77
N GLN A 44 -8.33 14.58 6.65
CA GLN A 44 -8.20 13.35 7.44
C GLN A 44 -8.56 12.13 6.60
N MET A 45 -7.83 11.04 6.84
CA MET A 45 -8.00 9.80 6.10
C MET A 45 -8.98 8.88 6.82
N PHE A 46 -10.02 8.43 6.14
CA PHE A 46 -10.96 7.43 6.64
C PHE A 46 -10.95 6.20 5.75
N ALA A 47 -11.01 5.01 6.35
CA ALA A 47 -11.16 3.77 5.61
C ALA A 47 -12.62 3.59 5.16
N ASN A 48 -12.83 3.18 3.91
CA ASN A 48 -14.16 2.83 3.38
C ASN A 48 -14.66 1.47 3.89
N TYR A 49 -13.74 0.59 4.30
CA TYR A 49 -14.03 -0.77 4.76
C TYR A 49 -13.27 -1.05 6.04
N ASP A 50 -13.91 -1.73 6.99
CA ASP A 50 -13.28 -2.14 8.24
C ASP A 50 -12.24 -3.25 7.98
N PRO A 51 -10.94 -3.03 8.29
CA PRO A 51 -9.93 -4.06 8.10
C PRO A 51 -10.10 -5.28 9.02
N GLU A 52 -10.91 -5.21 10.08
CA GLU A 52 -11.25 -6.36 10.93
C GLU A 52 -12.05 -7.44 10.20
N GLU A 53 -12.84 -7.05 9.20
CA GLU A 53 -13.64 -7.98 8.38
C GLU A 53 -12.77 -8.83 7.45
N GLY A 54 -11.51 -8.44 7.26
CA GLY A 54 -10.51 -9.21 6.52
C GLY A 54 -10.66 -9.17 4.99
N ASP A 55 -11.55 -8.33 4.48
CA ASP A 55 -11.67 -8.04 3.06
C ASP A 55 -10.31 -7.65 2.46
N PHE A 56 -10.11 -7.95 1.17
CA PHE A 56 -8.87 -7.68 0.44
C PHE A 56 -7.63 -8.44 0.99
N GLY A 57 -7.81 -9.27 2.02
CA GLY A 57 -6.73 -9.94 2.75
C GLY A 57 -6.16 -9.13 3.91
N PHE A 58 -6.91 -8.13 4.40
CA PHE A 58 -6.54 -7.47 5.65
C PHE A 58 -6.50 -8.46 6.82
N HIS A 59 -5.57 -8.25 7.73
CA HIS A 59 -5.51 -8.99 8.98
C HIS A 59 -4.69 -8.24 10.03
N HIS A 60 -4.90 -8.56 11.30
CA HIS A 60 -4.24 -7.85 12.40
C HIS A 60 -2.71 -8.05 12.37
N PHE A 61 -1.97 -6.95 12.24
CA PHE A 61 -0.52 -6.91 12.37
C PHE A 61 -0.14 -6.71 13.83
N ARG A 62 0.41 -7.74 14.45
CA ARG A 62 0.68 -7.72 15.91
C ARG A 62 1.86 -6.83 16.32
N ASN A 63 2.67 -6.33 15.37
CA ASN A 63 3.90 -5.58 15.61
C ASN A 63 4.72 -6.15 16.78
N ARG A 64 4.99 -7.46 16.71
CA ARG A 64 5.60 -8.20 17.82
C ARG A 64 6.99 -7.65 18.11
N ARG A 65 7.36 -7.68 19.38
CA ARG A 65 8.74 -7.39 19.80
C ARG A 65 9.59 -8.62 19.46
N GLU A 66 10.52 -8.45 18.54
CA GLU A 66 11.46 -9.49 18.12
C GLU A 66 12.84 -9.16 18.69
N CYS A 67 13.55 -10.20 19.15
CA CYS A 67 14.82 -10.07 19.82
C CYS A 67 15.88 -10.87 19.09
N GLU A 68 16.93 -10.20 18.64
CA GLU A 68 18.08 -10.81 18.00
C GLU A 68 19.35 -10.29 18.69
N ASN A 69 20.27 -11.19 19.05
CA ASN A 69 21.53 -10.84 19.72
C ASN A 69 21.36 -9.92 20.96
N ASN A 70 20.35 -10.20 21.80
CA ASN A 70 19.95 -9.41 22.97
C ASN A 70 19.45 -7.98 22.68
N VAL A 71 19.23 -7.63 21.41
CA VAL A 71 18.60 -6.38 20.99
C VAL A 71 17.17 -6.67 20.56
N CYS A 72 16.22 -6.12 21.31
CA CYS A 72 14.80 -6.30 21.00
C CYS A 72 14.22 -5.04 20.36
N LYS A 73 13.61 -5.19 19.19
CA LYS A 73 12.95 -4.10 18.47
C LYS A 73 11.60 -4.57 17.95
N ARG A 74 10.70 -3.60 17.77
CA ARG A 74 9.49 -3.76 16.96
C ARG A 74 9.76 -3.21 15.56
N LEU A 75 9.02 -3.69 14.57
CA LEU A 75 9.09 -3.15 13.22
C LEU A 75 8.65 -1.69 13.20
N LEU A 76 7.50 -1.41 13.82
CA LEU A 76 6.89 -0.09 13.88
C LEU A 76 6.94 0.47 15.31
N PRO A 77 6.88 1.80 15.48
CA PRO A 77 6.62 2.43 16.78
C PRO A 77 5.33 1.91 17.42
N ASP A 78 5.26 1.98 18.75
CA ASP A 78 4.05 1.63 19.50
C ASP A 78 3.24 2.91 19.70
N ASP A 79 2.16 3.04 18.94
CA ASP A 79 1.41 4.28 18.79
C ASP A 79 0.04 4.25 19.48
N GLY A 80 -0.25 3.17 20.23
CA GLY A 80 -1.49 3.00 20.99
C GLY A 80 -2.72 2.58 20.17
N TYR A 81 -2.57 2.43 18.85
CA TYR A 81 -3.62 1.99 17.94
C TYR A 81 -3.32 0.62 17.32
N PRO A 82 -4.34 -0.19 17.02
CA PRO A 82 -4.16 -1.45 16.31
C PRO A 82 -3.60 -1.23 14.90
N PHE A 83 -2.79 -2.20 14.48
CA PHE A 83 -2.24 -2.24 13.12
C PHE A 83 -2.86 -3.37 12.32
N TYR A 84 -3.07 -3.14 11.03
CA TYR A 84 -3.57 -4.13 10.08
C TYR A 84 -2.64 -4.20 8.87
N GLU A 85 -2.38 -5.40 8.37
CA GLU A 85 -1.54 -5.66 7.21
C GLU A 85 -2.41 -6.04 6.01
N VAL A 86 -2.02 -5.59 4.81
CA VAL A 86 -2.58 -6.05 3.53
C VAL A 86 -1.48 -6.18 2.48
N GLY A 87 -1.76 -6.96 1.43
CA GLY A 87 -0.88 -7.13 0.28
C GLY A 87 -0.35 -8.55 0.12
N ASN A 88 -0.65 -9.48 1.03
CA ASN A 88 -0.32 -10.89 0.83
C ASN A 88 -1.30 -11.57 -0.12
N LEU A 89 -0.95 -11.65 -1.41
CA LEU A 89 -1.78 -12.21 -2.47
C LEU A 89 -1.96 -13.74 -2.41
N HIS A 90 -1.37 -14.43 -1.43
CA HIS A 90 -1.63 -15.86 -1.20
C HIS A 90 -2.87 -16.12 -0.35
N LEU A 91 -3.44 -15.08 0.27
CA LEU A 91 -4.67 -15.22 1.05
C LEU A 91 -5.88 -15.34 0.13
N THR A 92 -6.80 -16.26 0.45
CA THR A 92 -8.05 -16.41 -0.31
C THR A 92 -8.85 -15.11 -0.35
N ALA A 93 -8.87 -14.35 0.75
CA ALA A 93 -9.52 -13.05 0.84
C ALA A 93 -8.90 -12.01 -0.12
N SER A 94 -7.64 -12.14 -0.51
CA SER A 94 -7.01 -11.23 -1.48
C SER A 94 -7.57 -11.38 -2.90
N HIS A 95 -8.41 -12.38 -3.18
CA HIS A 95 -9.18 -12.45 -4.43
C HIS A 95 -10.20 -11.31 -4.60
N SER A 96 -10.57 -10.58 -3.53
CA SER A 96 -11.42 -9.39 -3.66
C SER A 96 -10.65 -8.12 -4.02
N MET A 97 -9.31 -8.12 -4.02
CA MET A 97 -8.51 -6.97 -4.54
C MET A 97 -8.81 -6.68 -6.02
N PRO A 98 -8.47 -5.49 -6.53
CA PRO A 98 -8.55 -5.26 -7.97
C PRO A 98 -7.58 -6.16 -8.75
N ASN A 99 -8.02 -6.63 -9.92
CA ASN A 99 -7.19 -7.46 -10.79
C ASN A 99 -5.86 -6.80 -11.15
N TYR A 100 -5.82 -5.47 -11.33
CA TYR A 100 -4.59 -4.78 -11.68
C TYR A 100 -3.53 -4.89 -10.58
N VAL A 101 -3.94 -4.90 -9.29
CA VAL A 101 -3.06 -5.11 -8.14
C VAL A 101 -2.46 -6.51 -8.19
N ARG A 102 -3.31 -7.54 -8.36
CA ARG A 102 -2.87 -8.95 -8.39
C ARG A 102 -2.12 -9.35 -9.65
N LYS A 103 -2.26 -8.59 -10.74
CA LYS A 103 -1.71 -8.95 -12.05
C LYS A 103 -0.19 -9.14 -11.96
N TYR A 104 0.28 -10.26 -12.50
CA TYR A 104 1.67 -10.73 -12.50
C TYR A 104 2.17 -11.34 -11.18
N ASN A 105 1.29 -11.56 -10.20
CA ASN A 105 1.57 -12.54 -9.15
C ASN A 105 1.73 -13.92 -9.78
N THR A 106 2.84 -14.59 -9.49
CA THR A 106 3.14 -15.92 -10.05
C THR A 106 2.54 -17.04 -9.19
N GLY A 107 2.29 -16.77 -7.90
CA GLY A 107 1.94 -17.80 -6.92
C GLY A 107 3.14 -18.67 -6.48
N ASP A 108 4.32 -18.40 -7.04
CA ASP A 108 5.56 -19.07 -6.67
C ASP A 108 6.26 -18.34 -5.52
N ILE A 109 7.28 -18.99 -4.96
CA ILE A 109 8.18 -18.36 -3.98
C ILE A 109 9.15 -17.45 -4.75
N ASP A 110 8.68 -16.25 -5.08
CA ASP A 110 9.45 -15.23 -5.77
C ASP A 110 9.17 -13.82 -5.19
N THR A 111 9.63 -12.80 -5.91
CA THR A 111 9.49 -11.42 -5.45
C THR A 111 8.14 -10.77 -5.73
N SER A 112 7.28 -11.39 -6.54
CA SER A 112 6.03 -10.80 -7.02
C SER A 112 5.06 -10.44 -5.89
N ASN A 113 5.07 -11.19 -4.78
CA ASN A 113 4.18 -11.07 -3.62
C ASN A 113 4.89 -10.64 -2.32
N MET A 114 5.98 -9.88 -2.40
CA MET A 114 6.76 -9.45 -1.21
C MET A 114 6.23 -8.18 -0.54
N ASP A 115 5.46 -7.34 -1.24
CA ASP A 115 5.11 -5.99 -0.77
C ASP A 115 3.91 -5.98 0.18
N ARG A 116 3.98 -5.17 1.23
CA ARG A 116 2.90 -4.99 2.22
C ARG A 116 2.61 -3.53 2.48
N LEU A 117 1.35 -3.26 2.81
CA LEU A 117 0.96 -2.08 3.55
C LEU A 117 0.64 -2.48 4.98
N ILE A 118 1.06 -1.67 5.94
CA ILE A 118 0.62 -1.76 7.33
C ILE A 118 -0.04 -0.44 7.70
N ILE A 119 -1.29 -0.49 8.15
CA ILE A 119 -2.07 0.70 8.52
C ILE A 119 -2.34 0.72 10.01
N SER A 120 -2.24 1.88 10.63
CA SER A 120 -2.67 2.14 12.00
C SER A 120 -4.09 2.69 11.97
N MET A 121 -5.01 2.09 12.72
CA MET A 121 -6.44 2.45 12.70
C MET A 121 -6.91 2.96 14.05
N ARG A 122 -7.64 4.07 14.04
CA ARG A 122 -8.36 4.56 15.22
C ARG A 122 -9.75 3.89 15.31
N PRO A 123 -10.40 3.89 16.49
CA PRO A 123 -11.72 3.29 16.68
C PRO A 123 -12.84 3.88 15.81
N ASP A 124 -12.65 5.08 15.27
CA ASP A 124 -13.62 5.82 14.45
C ASP A 124 -13.35 5.68 12.94
N MET A 125 -12.68 4.60 12.52
CA MET A 125 -12.27 4.34 11.13
C MET A 125 -11.24 5.33 10.55
N THR A 126 -10.70 6.24 11.36
CA THR A 126 -9.61 7.12 10.94
C THR A 126 -8.32 6.31 10.74
N VAL A 127 -7.72 6.44 9.57
CA VAL A 127 -6.39 5.92 9.27
C VAL A 127 -5.35 6.90 9.84
N ASP A 128 -4.64 6.50 10.90
CA ASP A 128 -3.67 7.34 11.58
C ASP A 128 -2.33 7.39 10.82
N LYS A 129 -1.83 6.21 10.42
CA LYS A 129 -0.53 6.05 9.74
C LYS A 129 -0.60 4.94 8.72
N VAL A 130 0.19 5.09 7.66
CA VAL A 130 0.31 4.11 6.58
C VAL A 130 1.79 3.83 6.37
N TYR A 131 2.17 2.57 6.45
CA TYR A 131 3.53 2.11 6.24
C TYR A 131 3.60 1.24 5.00
N VAL A 132 4.64 1.44 4.19
CA VAL A 132 5.03 0.51 3.13
C VAL A 132 6.20 -0.33 3.64
N THR A 133 6.16 -1.62 3.36
CA THR A 133 7.25 -2.53 3.73
C THR A 133 7.29 -3.72 2.77
N GLN A 134 8.30 -4.56 2.92
CA GLN A 134 8.47 -5.78 2.16
C GLN A 134 8.84 -6.91 3.11
N HIS A 135 8.51 -8.14 2.76
CA HIS A 135 9.17 -9.27 3.38
C HIS A 135 10.58 -9.45 2.80
N GLU A 136 11.56 -9.85 3.60
CA GLU A 136 12.89 -10.28 3.13
C GLU A 136 12.87 -11.74 2.65
N ASP A 137 11.97 -12.55 3.23
CA ASP A 137 11.71 -13.94 2.88
C ASP A 137 10.19 -14.23 2.88
N LEU A 138 9.74 -15.48 3.10
CA LEU A 138 8.31 -15.79 3.16
C LEU A 138 7.59 -15.31 4.44
N ARG A 139 8.32 -14.81 5.45
CA ARG A 139 7.84 -14.63 6.83
C ARG A 139 8.32 -13.35 7.52
N SER A 140 9.50 -12.85 7.17
CA SER A 140 10.23 -11.83 7.92
C SER A 140 10.09 -10.49 7.24
N PHE A 141 9.66 -9.47 7.98
CA PHE A 141 9.63 -8.09 7.49
C PHE A 141 11.02 -7.49 7.39
N ASP A 142 11.25 -6.65 6.39
CA ASP A 142 12.48 -5.91 6.20
C ASP A 142 12.44 -4.57 6.97
N PRO A 143 13.09 -4.46 8.14
CA PRO A 143 13.07 -3.23 8.92
C PRO A 143 13.84 -2.07 8.27
N VAL A 144 14.74 -2.36 7.31
CA VAL A 144 15.50 -1.34 6.58
C VAL A 144 14.63 -0.72 5.50
N ASN A 145 13.78 -1.53 4.85
CA ASN A 145 12.88 -1.09 3.79
C ASN A 145 11.44 -0.92 4.29
N THR A 146 11.27 -0.37 5.49
CA THR A 146 9.98 0.01 6.06
C THR A 146 9.88 1.52 6.21
N TYR A 147 8.88 2.12 5.57
CA TYR A 147 8.74 3.57 5.50
C TYR A 147 7.32 4.01 5.82
N CYS A 148 7.17 5.14 6.51
CA CYS A 148 5.88 5.78 6.73
C CYS A 148 5.53 6.65 5.50
N ILE A 149 4.36 6.47 4.92
CA ILE A 149 3.88 7.32 3.81
C ILE A 149 3.19 8.53 4.41
N SER A 150 3.61 9.72 3.98
CA SER A 150 2.96 10.95 4.42
C SER A 150 1.55 11.04 3.84
N ARG A 151 0.64 11.64 4.60
CA ARG A 151 -0.70 12.00 4.16
C ARG A 151 -0.69 12.80 2.85
N GLY A 152 0.23 13.76 2.73
CA GLY A 152 0.40 14.55 1.51
C GLY A 152 0.79 13.72 0.28
N LEU A 153 1.61 12.67 0.45
CA LEU A 153 1.93 11.77 -0.65
C LEU A 153 0.72 10.92 -1.06
N LEU A 154 -0.09 10.44 -0.11
CA LEU A 154 -1.34 9.73 -0.44
C LEU A 154 -2.32 10.63 -1.19
N MET A 155 -2.45 11.91 -0.79
CA MET A 155 -3.26 12.90 -1.51
C MET A 155 -2.77 13.13 -2.94
N ILE A 156 -1.45 13.22 -3.15
CA ILE A 156 -0.87 13.32 -4.50
C ILE A 156 -1.23 12.09 -5.34
N ILE A 157 -1.19 10.88 -4.75
CA ILE A 157 -1.48 9.62 -5.44
C ILE A 157 -2.96 9.49 -5.79
N CYS A 158 -3.87 9.89 -4.89
CA CYS A 158 -5.31 9.85 -5.12
C CYS A 158 -5.84 11.05 -5.93
N GLY A 159 -4.93 11.91 -6.38
CA GLY A 159 -5.22 13.09 -7.19
C GLY A 159 -5.91 14.26 -6.50
N HIS A 160 -5.96 14.24 -5.17
CA HIS A 160 -6.65 15.26 -4.38
C HIS A 160 -5.81 16.52 -4.17
N PRO A 161 -6.30 17.75 -4.45
CA PRO A 161 -7.37 18.14 -5.37
C PRO A 161 -6.85 18.71 -6.71
N PHE A 162 -5.54 18.67 -6.96
CA PHE A 162 -4.90 19.38 -8.07
C PHE A 162 -3.98 18.51 -8.94
N ALA A 163 -3.87 17.22 -8.64
CA ALA A 163 -3.04 16.30 -9.40
C ALA A 163 -3.98 15.34 -10.12
N ASP A 164 -4.25 15.52 -11.41
CA ASP A 164 -4.83 14.43 -12.20
C ASP A 164 -3.76 13.31 -12.29
N MET A 165 -3.74 12.42 -11.30
CA MET A 165 -2.76 11.34 -11.18
C MET A 165 -3.37 10.04 -11.65
N SER A 166 -3.31 9.81 -12.97
CA SER A 166 -3.68 8.51 -13.52
C SER A 166 -2.75 7.42 -13.00
N PHE A 167 -3.27 6.19 -12.92
CA PHE A 167 -2.51 5.01 -12.50
C PHE A 167 -1.20 4.84 -13.27
N ARG A 168 -1.24 5.03 -14.59
CA ARG A 168 -0.07 4.97 -15.45
C ARG A 168 0.96 6.04 -15.11
N ASN A 169 0.51 7.28 -14.93
CA ASN A 169 1.39 8.40 -14.61
C ASN A 169 2.07 8.17 -13.25
N PHE A 170 1.33 7.71 -12.24
CA PHE A 170 1.87 7.31 -10.95
C PHE A 170 2.97 6.25 -11.08
N LEU A 171 2.72 5.16 -11.82
CA LEU A 171 3.70 4.08 -12.01
C LEU A 171 4.97 4.59 -12.71
N GLU A 172 4.84 5.40 -13.75
CA GLU A 172 5.96 6.01 -14.48
C GLU A 172 6.80 6.92 -13.55
N GLN A 173 6.16 7.79 -12.77
CA GLN A 173 6.85 8.70 -11.85
C GLN A 173 7.52 7.96 -10.69
N ALA A 174 6.90 6.89 -10.18
CA ALA A 174 7.49 6.01 -9.16
C ALA A 174 8.63 5.13 -9.71
N GLY A 175 8.86 5.14 -11.04
CA GLY A 175 9.93 4.44 -11.71
C GLY A 175 9.63 2.97 -12.01
N TYR A 176 8.36 2.57 -11.99
CA TYR A 176 7.93 1.24 -12.37
C TYR A 176 8.11 1.07 -13.89
N SER A 177 8.88 0.07 -14.30
CA SER A 177 9.14 -0.24 -15.71
C SER A 177 8.77 -1.69 -15.96
N THR A 178 7.84 -1.92 -16.89
CA THR A 178 7.44 -3.23 -17.38
C THR A 178 8.19 -3.55 -18.68
N TYR A 179 8.52 -4.82 -18.92
CA TYR A 179 8.98 -5.26 -20.24
C TYR A 179 7.85 -5.29 -21.29
N GLU A 180 6.58 -5.31 -20.87
CA GLU A 180 5.42 -5.19 -21.76
C GLU A 180 5.00 -3.71 -21.96
N PRO A 181 4.54 -3.33 -23.16
CA PRO A 181 3.98 -1.99 -23.37
C PRO A 181 2.74 -1.79 -22.48
N MET A 182 2.68 -0.68 -21.74
CA MET A 182 1.58 -0.30 -20.81
C MET A 182 0.17 -0.15 -21.44
N ARG A 183 -0.01 -0.52 -22.72
CA ARG A 183 -1.24 -0.35 -23.51
C ARG A 183 -2.47 -1.11 -23.00
N TYR A 184 -2.33 -2.02 -22.04
CA TYR A 184 -3.43 -2.86 -21.53
C TYR A 184 -3.92 -2.49 -20.12
N ILE A 185 -3.35 -1.46 -19.50
CA ILE A 185 -3.74 -1.05 -18.14
C ILE A 185 -4.91 -0.05 -18.16
N ASP A 186 -5.00 0.79 -19.20
CA ASP A 186 -6.03 1.84 -19.34
C ASP A 186 -7.48 1.30 -19.50
N GLN A 187 -7.66 0.00 -19.75
CA GLN A 187 -8.99 -0.60 -19.91
C GLN A 187 -9.71 -0.93 -18.60
N CYS A 188 -9.03 -0.92 -17.45
CA CYS A 188 -9.66 -1.18 -16.15
C CYS A 188 -10.02 0.09 -15.36
N SER A 189 -9.37 1.23 -15.60
CA SER A 189 -9.68 2.50 -14.92
C SER A 189 -10.95 3.17 -15.48
N SER A 190 -11.18 3.05 -16.78
CA SER A 190 -12.32 3.68 -17.46
C SER A 190 -13.69 3.09 -17.09
N PHE A 191 -13.74 1.88 -16.51
CA PHE A 191 -15.01 1.28 -16.07
C PHE A 191 -15.51 1.85 -14.73
N TRP A 192 -14.64 2.48 -13.93
CA TRP A 192 -14.99 3.05 -12.63
C TRP A 192 -15.19 4.57 -12.67
N GLU A 193 -14.60 5.28 -13.63
CA GLU A 193 -14.88 6.71 -13.87
C GLU A 193 -16.37 6.98 -14.21
N SER A 194 -17.12 5.96 -14.68
CA SER A 194 -18.55 6.11 -14.99
C SER A 194 -19.47 6.06 -13.77
N TYR A 195 -19.00 5.63 -12.59
CA TYR A 195 -19.83 5.55 -11.37
C TYR A 195 -19.57 6.69 -10.36
N CYS A 196 -18.49 7.45 -10.50
CA CYS A 196 -18.18 8.59 -9.61
C CYS A 196 -18.80 9.93 -10.04
N THR A 197 -19.61 9.98 -11.12
CA THR A 197 -20.27 11.23 -11.57
C THR A 197 -21.76 11.29 -11.22
N ILE A 198 -22.26 10.35 -10.41
CA ILE A 198 -23.62 10.43 -9.87
C ILE A 198 -23.56 10.01 -8.41
N LEU A 199 -23.34 10.99 -7.53
CA LEU A 199 -24.08 11.29 -6.29
C LEU A 199 -23.52 12.57 -5.67
#